data_AF-A0A9R0SY67-F1
#
_entry.id   AF-A0A9R0SY67-F1
#
_cell.length_a   1.000
_cell.length_b   1.000
_cell.length_c   1.000
_cell.angle_alpha   90.00
_cell.angle_beta   90.00
_cell.angle_gamma   90.00
#
_symmetry.space_group_name_H-M   'P 1'
#
loop_
_entity.id
_entity.type
_entity.pdbx_description
1 polymer ?
#
loop_
_entity_poly.entity_id
_entity_poly.type
_entity_poly.pdbx_seq_one_letter_code
_entity_poly.pdbx_strand_id
1 'polypeptide(L)'
;MACHQRSASLPSIPHSTESKVEVELQGLQTRISSPSATIDTMCGGLRSLGDIYSSIEEIMSLPSNRVPLQRKMIEEELDRSLVLVDLCNAMQESLAELKVSIQDLQLALKRGDGAAVQIKTESFRFQKKRVVCEAAQLQALERGVADLENGVESLFRRLIQSRVSLLNILSS
;
A
#
# COMPACT_ATOMS: atom_id res chain seq x y z
N MET A 1 -31.11 34.74 40.50
CA MET A 1 -29.67 34.41 40.52
C MET A 1 -29.45 33.26 39.55
N ALA A 2 -28.46 33.40 38.68
CA ALA A 2 -28.31 32.66 37.43
C ALA A 2 -27.98 31.17 37.60
N CYS A 3 -28.33 30.40 36.58
CA CYS A 3 -28.20 28.95 36.47
C CYS A 3 -26.84 28.53 35.87
N HIS A 4 -26.53 27.22 36.01
CA HIS A 4 -25.46 26.43 35.36
C HIS A 4 -24.06 26.52 36.02
N GLN A 5 -23.28 25.44 36.14
CA GLN A 5 -23.16 24.29 35.23
C GLN A 5 -22.57 23.08 36.01
N ARG A 6 -23.20 21.91 35.95
CA ARG A 6 -22.59 20.64 36.40
C ARG A 6 -21.55 20.23 35.35
N SER A 7 -20.29 20.15 35.75
CA SER A 7 -19.24 19.52 34.95
C SER A 7 -19.50 18.02 34.88
N ALA A 8 -20.06 17.56 33.76
CA ALA A 8 -20.07 16.15 33.41
C ALA A 8 -18.72 15.83 32.75
N SER A 9 -17.76 15.36 33.53
CA SER A 9 -16.57 14.70 33.00
C SER A 9 -17.00 13.32 32.48
N LEU A 10 -16.95 13.17 31.16
CA LEU A 10 -16.98 11.86 30.49
C LEU A 10 -15.68 11.13 30.86
N PRO A 11 -15.71 9.86 31.31
CA PRO A 11 -14.49 9.10 31.44
C PRO A 11 -14.03 8.65 30.05
N SER A 12 -12.75 8.88 29.77
CA SER A 12 -11.98 8.33 28.66
C SER A 12 -11.66 6.86 28.97
N ILE A 13 -12.50 5.94 28.48
CA ILE A 13 -12.47 4.50 28.81
C ILE A 13 -11.78 3.71 27.68
N PRO A 14 -10.45 3.82 27.55
CA PRO A 14 -9.65 2.60 27.33
C PRO A 14 -8.49 2.45 28.33
N HIS A 15 -8.00 3.55 28.91
CA HIS A 15 -6.85 3.52 29.82
C HIS A 15 -7.17 2.99 31.23
N SER A 16 -8.44 2.83 31.58
CA SER A 16 -8.85 2.31 32.90
C SER A 16 -8.70 0.79 33.04
N THR A 17 -8.76 0.05 31.93
CA THR A 17 -8.66 -1.43 31.95
C THR A 17 -7.21 -1.90 31.86
N GLU A 18 -6.37 -1.23 31.07
CA GLU A 18 -4.93 -1.50 30.97
C GLU A 18 -4.21 -1.23 32.30
N SER A 19 -4.46 -0.06 32.90
CA SER A 19 -3.93 0.28 34.23
C SER A 19 -4.41 -0.66 35.35
N LYS A 20 -5.60 -1.25 35.22
CA LYS A 20 -6.13 -2.24 36.17
C LYS A 20 -5.37 -3.57 36.09
N VAL A 21 -5.10 -4.06 34.88
CA VAL A 21 -4.31 -5.29 34.67
C VAL A 21 -2.91 -5.14 35.25
N GLU A 22 -2.29 -3.97 35.08
CA GLU A 22 -0.95 -3.70 35.60
C GLU A 22 -0.92 -3.65 37.14
N VAL A 23 -1.92 -3.04 37.78
CA VAL A 23 -2.08 -3.05 39.25
C VAL A 23 -2.31 -4.46 39.79
N GLU A 24 -3.12 -5.28 39.11
CA GLU A 24 -3.38 -6.68 39.51
C GLU A 24 -2.13 -7.56 39.37
N LEU A 25 -1.32 -7.36 38.33
CA LEU A 25 -0.03 -8.03 38.15
C LEU A 25 0.97 -7.66 39.26
N GLN A 26 1.09 -6.38 39.59
CA GLN A 26 1.98 -5.92 40.66
C GLN A 26 1.55 -6.46 42.03
N GLY A 27 0.24 -6.47 42.31
CA GLY A 27 -0.35 -7.03 43.54
C GLY A 27 -0.24 -8.55 43.62
N LEU A 28 -0.24 -9.24 42.48
CA LEU A 28 0.02 -10.68 42.42
C LEU A 28 1.49 -10.98 42.70
N GLN A 29 2.41 -10.28 42.03
CA GLN A 29 3.86 -10.45 42.16
C GLN A 29 4.31 -10.29 43.61
N THR A 30 3.84 -9.25 44.30
CA THR A 30 4.16 -9.01 45.71
C THR A 30 3.69 -10.11 46.65
N ARG A 31 2.51 -10.70 46.40
CA ARG A 31 1.97 -11.82 47.21
C ARG A 31 2.75 -13.12 47.02
N ILE A 32 3.13 -13.43 45.78
CA ILE A 32 3.82 -14.69 45.46
C ILE A 32 5.33 -14.64 45.71
N SER A 33 5.96 -13.46 45.66
CA SER A 33 7.38 -13.28 45.98
C SER A 33 7.66 -13.20 47.50
N SER A 34 6.63 -13.28 48.34
CA SER A 34 6.77 -13.26 49.80
C SER A 34 7.49 -14.53 50.32
N PRO A 35 8.53 -14.42 51.18
CA PRO A 35 9.23 -15.57 51.75
C PRO A 35 8.34 -16.50 52.60
N SER A 36 7.16 -16.03 53.04
CA SER A 36 6.19 -16.79 53.84
C SER A 36 5.01 -17.32 53.03
N ALA A 37 5.08 -17.28 51.69
CA ALA A 37 4.01 -17.78 50.85
C ALA A 37 3.74 -19.27 51.11
N THR A 38 2.50 -19.60 51.43
CA THR A 38 2.05 -20.98 51.60
C THR A 38 1.67 -21.58 50.25
N ILE A 39 1.56 -22.91 50.19
CA ILE A 39 1.08 -23.63 49.00
C ILE A 39 -0.31 -23.10 48.57
N ASP A 40 -1.20 -22.82 49.53
CA ASP A 40 -2.52 -22.27 49.25
C ASP A 40 -2.44 -20.87 48.60
N THR A 41 -1.57 -20.00 49.11
CA THR A 41 -1.30 -18.67 48.51
C THR A 41 -0.77 -18.79 47.08
N MET A 42 0.12 -19.74 46.81
CA MET A 42 0.65 -19.99 45.46
C MET A 42 -0.45 -20.51 44.51
N CYS A 43 -1.29 -21.45 44.96
CA CYS A 43 -2.43 -21.94 44.18
C CYS A 43 -3.44 -20.82 43.88
N GLY A 44 -3.71 -19.93 44.85
CA GLY A 44 -4.49 -18.72 44.64
C GLY A 44 -3.84 -17.78 43.62
N GLY A 45 -2.52 -17.64 43.67
CA GLY A 45 -1.77 -16.82 42.72
C GLY A 45 -1.85 -17.33 41.28
N LEU A 46 -1.76 -18.66 41.08
CA LEU A 46 -1.92 -19.28 39.76
C LEU A 46 -3.34 -19.10 39.19
N ARG A 47 -4.37 -19.19 40.03
CA ARG A 47 -5.76 -18.90 39.62
C ARG A 47 -5.91 -17.45 39.19
N SER A 48 -5.45 -16.51 40.01
CA SER A 48 -5.47 -15.07 39.70
C SER A 48 -4.69 -14.73 38.43
N LEU A 49 -3.58 -15.43 38.16
CA LEU A 49 -2.84 -15.27 36.91
C LEU A 49 -3.68 -15.69 35.70
N GLY A 50 -4.40 -16.81 35.80
CA GLY A 50 -5.35 -17.25 34.79
C GLY A 50 -6.46 -16.22 34.51
N ASP A 51 -7.00 -15.61 35.57
CA ASP A 51 -8.02 -14.55 35.46
C ASP A 51 -7.45 -13.28 34.79
N ILE A 52 -6.22 -12.89 35.11
CA ILE A 52 -5.51 -11.77 34.49
C ILE A 52 -5.29 -12.04 32.99
N TYR A 53 -4.80 -13.22 32.62
CA TYR A 53 -4.60 -13.56 31.20
C TYR A 53 -5.92 -13.64 30.42
N SER A 54 -7.00 -14.11 31.05
CA SER A 54 -8.34 -14.08 30.45
C SER A 54 -8.82 -12.65 30.21
N SER A 55 -8.54 -11.73 31.14
CA SER A 55 -8.85 -10.31 31.00
C SER A 55 -8.03 -9.63 29.91
N ILE A 56 -6.74 -9.99 29.76
CA ILE A 56 -5.89 -9.52 28.66
C ILE A 56 -6.44 -10.02 27.30
N GLU A 57 -6.84 -11.30 27.23
CA GLU A 57 -7.45 -11.86 26.02
C GLU A 57 -8.75 -11.12 25.65
N GLU A 58 -9.59 -10.79 26.64
CA GLU A 58 -10.79 -9.97 26.45
C GLU A 58 -10.42 -8.57 25.91
N ILE A 59 -9.41 -7.91 26.48
CA ILE A 59 -8.88 -6.60 26.04
C ILE A 59 -8.30 -6.66 24.62
N MET A 60 -7.61 -7.73 24.23
CA MET A 60 -7.07 -7.92 22.88
C MET A 60 -8.14 -8.28 21.85
N SER A 61 -9.21 -8.96 22.30
CA SER A 61 -10.35 -9.32 21.45
C SER A 61 -11.28 -8.13 21.18
N LEU A 62 -11.27 -7.13 22.05
CA LEU A 62 -12.08 -5.92 21.94
C LEU A 62 -11.77 -5.15 20.62
N PRO A 63 -12.80 -4.74 19.86
CA PRO A 63 -12.63 -3.97 18.62
C PRO A 63 -11.76 -2.72 18.81
N SER A 64 -11.84 -2.09 19.98
CA SER A 64 -11.09 -0.87 20.35
C SER A 64 -9.56 -1.00 20.24
N ASN A 65 -9.00 -2.21 20.34
CA ASN A 65 -7.54 -2.44 20.29
C ASN A 65 -7.06 -3.09 19.00
N ARG A 66 -7.96 -3.69 18.20
CA ARG A 66 -7.64 -4.18 16.84
C ARG A 66 -7.56 -3.03 15.83
N VAL A 67 -8.39 -2.03 16.04
CA VAL A 67 -8.52 -0.86 15.17
C VAL A 67 -7.24 -0.02 15.09
N PRO A 68 -6.52 0.33 16.18
CA PRO A 68 -5.29 1.12 16.09
C PRO A 68 -4.15 0.41 15.35
N LEU A 69 -3.96 -0.88 15.59
CA LEU A 69 -2.94 -1.70 14.92
C LEU A 69 -3.26 -1.88 13.43
N GLN A 70 -4.52 -2.15 13.08
CA GLN A 70 -4.96 -2.22 11.68
C GLN A 70 -4.90 -0.86 10.99
N ARG A 71 -5.34 0.23 11.64
CA ARG A 71 -5.27 1.59 11.09
C ARG A 71 -3.83 1.94 10.74
N LYS A 72 -2.87 1.69 11.64
CA LYS A 72 -1.44 1.93 11.38
C LYS A 72 -0.92 1.14 10.18
N MET A 73 -1.24 -0.15 10.08
CA MET A 73 -0.83 -0.96 8.92
C MET A 73 -1.45 -0.45 7.61
N ILE A 74 -2.70 0.00 7.64
CA ILE A 74 -3.40 0.56 6.47
C ILE A 74 -2.80 1.93 6.08
N GLU A 75 -2.50 2.79 7.04
CA GLU A 75 -1.84 4.08 6.82
C GLU A 75 -0.45 3.90 6.19
N GLU A 76 0.35 2.96 6.69
CA GLU A 76 1.65 2.63 6.10
C GLU A 76 1.52 2.11 4.65
N GLU A 77 0.49 1.31 4.35
CA GLU A 77 0.22 0.84 2.99
C GLU A 77 -0.28 1.97 2.08
N LEU A 78 -1.08 2.90 2.60
CA LEU A 78 -1.49 4.11 1.89
C LEU A 78 -0.27 5.00 1.57
N ASP A 79 0.69 5.14 2.47
CA ASP A 79 1.91 5.90 2.17
C ASP A 79 2.76 5.21 1.10
N ARG A 80 2.96 3.89 1.21
CA ARG A 80 3.72 3.12 0.21
C ARG A 80 3.07 3.15 -1.18
N SER A 81 1.75 3.08 -1.24
CA SER A 81 1.04 3.11 -2.52
C SER A 81 1.10 4.46 -3.23
N LEU A 82 1.45 5.57 -2.56
CA LEU A 82 1.75 6.84 -3.24
C LEU A 82 2.95 6.71 -4.19
N VAL A 83 4.01 6.02 -3.74
CA VAL A 83 5.19 5.77 -4.58
C VAL A 83 4.82 5.00 -5.86
N LEU A 84 3.86 4.08 -5.77
CA LEU A 84 3.36 3.35 -6.94
C LEU A 84 2.51 4.23 -7.88
N VAL A 85 1.75 5.19 -7.33
CA VAL A 85 1.01 6.19 -8.12
C VAL A 85 1.99 7.06 -8.91
N ASP A 86 3.03 7.57 -8.24
CA ASP A 86 4.07 8.39 -8.87
C ASP A 86 4.84 7.62 -9.94
N LEU A 87 5.15 6.34 -9.68
CA LEU A 87 5.77 5.46 -10.67
C LEU A 87 4.87 5.27 -11.90
N CYS A 88 3.56 5.07 -11.72
CA CYS A 88 2.64 4.97 -12.85
C CYS A 88 2.64 6.25 -13.69
N ASN A 89 2.65 7.42 -13.05
CA ASN A 89 2.72 8.71 -13.74
C ASN A 89 4.04 8.83 -14.54
N ALA A 90 5.18 8.55 -13.91
CA ALA A 90 6.49 8.58 -14.57
C ALA A 90 6.58 7.58 -15.74
N MET A 91 5.97 6.40 -15.61
CA MET A 91 5.87 5.43 -16.69
C MET A 91 5.01 5.96 -17.84
N GLN A 92 3.88 6.60 -17.57
CA GLN A 92 3.03 7.20 -18.61
C GLN A 92 3.76 8.32 -19.37
N GLU A 93 4.50 9.18 -18.67
CA GLU A 93 5.35 10.21 -19.29
C GLU A 93 6.42 9.59 -20.20
N SER A 94 7.14 8.58 -19.69
CA SER A 94 8.17 7.88 -20.45
C SER A 94 7.61 7.19 -21.71
N LEU A 95 6.41 6.60 -21.62
CA LEU A 95 5.75 5.96 -22.75
C LEU A 95 5.29 7.00 -23.78
N ALA A 96 4.81 8.16 -23.34
CA ALA A 96 4.44 9.26 -24.22
C ALA A 96 5.66 9.79 -25.00
N GLU A 97 6.81 9.98 -24.33
CA GLU A 97 8.06 10.37 -24.97
C GLU A 97 8.55 9.32 -25.98
N LEU A 98 8.48 8.03 -25.61
CA LEU A 98 8.85 6.94 -26.50
C LEU A 98 7.95 6.90 -27.74
N LYS A 99 6.65 7.18 -27.59
CA LYS A 99 5.68 7.23 -28.69
C LYS A 99 5.99 8.35 -29.68
N VAL A 100 6.36 9.54 -29.18
CA VAL A 100 6.84 10.65 -30.03
C VAL A 100 8.10 10.23 -30.78
N SER A 101 9.06 9.62 -30.09
CA SER A 101 10.31 9.14 -30.70
C SER A 101 10.07 8.10 -31.80
N ILE A 102 9.12 7.18 -31.59
CA ILE A 102 8.69 6.19 -32.60
C ILE A 102 8.10 6.90 -33.82
N GLN A 103 7.22 7.89 -33.62
CA GLN A 103 6.62 8.66 -34.72
C GLN A 103 7.68 9.43 -35.52
N ASP A 104 8.64 10.06 -34.85
CA ASP A 104 9.75 10.76 -35.51
C ASP A 104 10.59 9.81 -36.37
N LEU A 105 10.92 8.62 -35.85
CA LEU A 105 11.63 7.58 -36.59
C LEU A 105 10.81 7.08 -37.81
N GLN A 106 9.49 6.91 -37.67
CA GLN A 106 8.63 6.56 -38.80
C GLN A 106 8.64 7.65 -39.89
N LEU A 107 8.62 8.93 -39.50
CA LEU A 107 8.68 10.05 -40.44
C LEU A 107 10.06 10.15 -41.12
N ALA A 108 11.14 9.93 -40.38
CA ALA A 108 12.50 9.92 -40.92
C ALA A 108 12.69 8.81 -41.96
N LEU A 109 12.19 7.60 -41.69
CA LEU A 109 12.20 6.49 -42.64
C LEU A 109 11.39 6.81 -43.92
N LYS A 110 10.25 7.48 -43.81
CA LYS A 110 9.45 7.92 -44.98
C LYS A 110 10.14 9.03 -45.79
N ARG A 111 10.91 9.92 -45.16
CA ARG A 111 11.66 11.00 -45.83
C ARG A 111 12.93 10.50 -46.53
N GLY A 112 13.55 9.44 -46.03
CA GLY A 112 14.72 8.79 -46.66
C GLY A 112 14.46 8.23 -48.07
N ASP A 113 13.20 8.14 -48.49
CA ASP A 113 12.77 7.72 -49.82
C ASP A 113 12.81 8.87 -50.88
N GLY A 114 13.24 10.08 -50.49
CA GLY A 114 13.18 11.29 -51.33
C GLY A 114 14.47 11.72 -52.06
N ALA A 115 15.62 11.08 -51.84
CA ALA A 115 16.91 11.57 -52.36
C ALA A 115 17.64 10.65 -53.36
N ALA A 116 17.09 9.49 -53.74
CA ALA A 116 17.77 8.57 -54.65
C ALA A 116 16.81 7.86 -55.60
N VAL A 117 16.23 8.61 -56.53
CA VAL A 117 15.67 8.01 -57.74
C VAL A 117 16.84 7.58 -58.63
N GLN A 118 16.88 6.27 -58.98
CA GLN A 118 17.67 5.62 -60.05
C GLN A 118 19.18 5.41 -59.74
N ILE A 119 19.86 4.25 -59.85
CA ILE A 119 19.66 2.93 -60.48
C ILE A 119 20.60 1.91 -59.78
N LYS A 120 20.07 0.81 -59.20
CA LYS A 120 20.75 -0.53 -59.14
C LYS A 120 19.84 -1.59 -58.49
N THR A 121 19.20 -2.37 -59.35
CA THR A 121 18.01 -3.21 -59.10
C THR A 121 18.21 -4.38 -58.12
N GLU A 122 19.45 -4.77 -57.79
CA GLU A 122 19.73 -5.87 -56.85
C GLU A 122 20.11 -5.38 -55.45
N SER A 123 20.91 -4.32 -55.34
CA SER A 123 21.21 -3.65 -54.07
C SER A 123 19.95 -3.03 -53.44
N PHE A 124 19.04 -2.50 -54.29
CA PHE A 124 17.74 -1.98 -53.86
C PHE A 124 16.81 -3.04 -53.28
N ARG A 125 16.88 -4.30 -53.73
CA ARG A 125 16.02 -5.36 -53.17
C ARG A 125 16.41 -5.69 -51.73
N PHE A 126 17.70 -5.70 -51.42
CA PHE A 126 18.19 -5.88 -50.05
C PHE A 126 17.92 -4.65 -49.19
N GLN A 127 18.15 -3.43 -49.69
CA GLN A 127 17.86 -2.20 -48.96
C GLN A 127 16.35 -2.03 -48.68
N LYS A 128 15.49 -2.31 -49.66
CA LYS A 128 14.03 -2.28 -49.49
C LYS A 128 13.55 -3.35 -48.51
N LYS A 129 14.12 -4.56 -48.52
CA LYS A 129 13.85 -5.57 -47.48
C LYS A 129 14.26 -5.08 -46.09
N ARG A 130 15.41 -4.41 -45.94
CA ARG A 130 15.87 -3.86 -44.67
C ARG A 130 14.94 -2.77 -44.12
N VAL A 131 14.55 -1.80 -44.94
CA VAL A 131 13.61 -0.73 -44.54
C VAL A 131 12.23 -1.29 -44.18
N VAL A 132 11.72 -2.30 -44.92
CA VAL A 132 10.46 -2.98 -44.58
C VAL A 132 10.57 -3.75 -43.26
N CYS A 133 11.69 -4.42 -43.01
CA CYS A 133 11.93 -5.09 -41.72
C CYS A 133 12.03 -4.08 -40.56
N GLU A 134 12.71 -2.95 -40.73
CA GLU A 134 12.82 -1.89 -39.72
C GLU A 134 11.47 -1.22 -39.45
N ALA A 135 10.66 -0.98 -40.49
CA ALA A 135 9.29 -0.46 -40.34
C ALA A 135 8.37 -1.45 -39.62
N ALA A 136 8.47 -2.76 -39.90
CA ALA A 136 7.71 -3.79 -39.20
C ALA A 136 8.12 -3.90 -37.72
N GLN A 137 9.41 -3.75 -37.41
CA GLN A 137 9.90 -3.69 -36.03
C GLN A 137 9.37 -2.46 -35.30
N LEU A 138 9.33 -1.30 -35.95
CA LEU A 138 8.75 -0.08 -35.37
C LEU A 138 7.26 -0.21 -35.10
N GLN A 139 6.50 -0.85 -35.98
CA GLN A 139 5.08 -1.13 -35.76
C GLN A 139 4.86 -2.13 -34.60
N ALA A 140 5.72 -3.14 -34.47
CA ALA A 140 5.67 -4.07 -33.35
C ALA A 140 5.98 -3.36 -32.02
N LEU A 141 6.97 -2.46 -32.02
CA LEU A 141 7.30 -1.64 -30.85
C LEU A 141 6.14 -0.69 -30.49
N GLU A 142 5.53 -0.02 -31.47
CA GLU A 142 4.38 0.87 -31.25
C GLU A 142 3.20 0.12 -30.61
N ARG A 143 2.91 -1.10 -31.08
CA ARG A 143 1.91 -1.97 -30.44
C ARG A 143 2.29 -2.33 -29.01
N GLY A 144 3.54 -2.70 -28.77
CA GLY A 144 4.03 -3.03 -27.43
C GLY A 144 3.94 -1.85 -26.46
N VAL A 145 4.22 -0.62 -26.94
CA VAL A 145 4.05 0.61 -26.16
C VAL A 145 2.57 0.82 -25.83
N ALA A 146 1.66 0.67 -26.79
CA ALA A 146 0.23 0.80 -26.55
C ALA A 146 -0.30 -0.24 -25.53
N ASP A 147 0.16 -1.49 -25.63
CA ASP A 147 -0.19 -2.54 -24.66
C ASP A 147 0.32 -2.20 -23.26
N LEU A 148 1.52 -1.63 -23.15
CA LEU A 148 2.09 -1.20 -21.88
C LEU A 148 1.36 0.02 -21.31
N GLU A 149 1.00 1.01 -22.14
CA GLU A 149 0.17 2.16 -21.74
C GLU A 149 -1.14 1.68 -21.11
N ASN A 150 -1.83 0.74 -21.77
CA ASN A 150 -3.06 0.14 -21.27
C ASN A 150 -2.85 -0.61 -19.93
N GLY A 151 -1.74 -1.34 -19.81
CA GLY A 151 -1.37 -2.05 -18.59
C GLY A 151 -1.14 -1.11 -17.41
N VAL A 152 -0.39 -0.02 -17.62
CA VAL A 152 -0.13 1.01 -16.62
C VAL A 152 -1.41 1.74 -16.22
N GLU A 153 -2.27 2.10 -17.18
CA GLU A 153 -3.54 2.74 -16.87
C GLU A 153 -4.47 1.83 -16.05
N SER A 154 -4.53 0.55 -16.39
CA SER A 154 -5.29 -0.45 -15.63
C SER A 154 -4.75 -0.60 -14.20
N LEU A 155 -3.42 -0.65 -14.03
CA LEU A 155 -2.78 -0.71 -12.72
C LEU A 155 -3.11 0.53 -11.90
N PHE A 156 -2.94 1.72 -12.49
CA PHE A 156 -3.22 3.00 -11.85
C PHE A 156 -4.65 3.06 -11.35
N ARG A 157 -5.63 2.72 -12.20
CA ARG A 157 -7.06 2.68 -11.83
C ARG A 157 -7.31 1.76 -10.64
N ARG A 158 -6.73 0.57 -10.65
CA ARG A 158 -6.87 -0.40 -9.55
C ARG A 158 -6.22 0.08 -8.26
N LEU A 159 -5.07 0.74 -8.37
CA LEU A 159 -4.36 1.32 -7.24
C LEU A 159 -5.19 2.43 -6.58
N ILE A 160 -5.73 3.36 -7.37
CA ILE A 160 -6.63 4.41 -6.87
C ILE A 160 -7.85 3.81 -6.19
N GLN A 161 -8.48 2.79 -6.81
CA GLN A 161 -9.65 2.12 -6.22
C GLN A 161 -9.32 1.45 -4.88
N SER A 162 -8.17 0.75 -4.79
CA SER A 162 -7.70 0.13 -3.55
C SER A 162 -7.49 1.19 -2.46
N ARG A 163 -6.81 2.30 -2.79
CA ARG A 163 -6.58 3.42 -1.86
C ARG A 163 -7.88 4.02 -1.34
N VAL A 164 -8.85 4.26 -2.22
CA VAL A 164 -10.17 4.78 -1.80
C VAL A 164 -10.87 3.79 -0.88
N SER A 165 -10.81 2.50 -1.17
CA SER A 165 -11.38 1.46 -0.28
C SER A 165 -10.72 1.47 1.10
N LEU A 166 -9.38 1.57 1.16
CA LEU A 166 -8.63 1.63 2.40
C LEU A 166 -8.94 2.91 3.19
N LEU A 167 -9.01 4.07 2.52
CA LEU A 167 -9.41 5.35 3.14
C LEU A 167 -10.82 5.31 3.70
N ASN A 168 -11.75 4.64 3.01
CA ASN A 168 -13.12 4.44 3.52
C ASN A 168 -13.13 3.55 4.78
N ILE A 169 -12.28 2.53 4.86
CA ILE A 169 -12.11 1.72 6.08
C ILE A 169 -11.55 2.58 7.23
N LEU A 170 -10.60 3.46 6.95
CA LEU A 170 -10.06 4.41 7.94
C LEU A 170 -11.04 5.52 8.34
N SER A 171 -12.05 5.80 7.53
CA SER A 171 -13.04 6.86 7.78
C SER A 171 -14.32 6.35 8.43
N SER A 172 -14.53 5.03 8.43
CA SER A 172 -15.63 4.35 9.12
C SER A 172 -15.30 4.03 10.58
#